data_AF-S8BXY3-F1
#
_entry.id   AF-S8BXY3-F1
#
_cell.length_a   1.000
_cell.length_b   1.000
_cell.length_c   1.000
_cell.angle_alpha   90.00
_cell.angle_beta   90.00
_cell.angle_gamma   90.00
#
_symmetry.space_group_name_H-M   'P 1'
#
loop_
_entity.id
_entity.type
_entity.pdbx_description
1 polymer ?
#
loop_
_entity_poly.entity_id
_entity_poly.type
_entity_poly.pdbx_seq_one_letter_code
_entity_poly.pdbx_strand_id
1 'polypeptide(L)'
;VEFDEEGKVHGVTSEGETAKCKKVVCDPSYLPNKVRKVGKVARAIAIMSHPIPNTNESHSAQVILPQKQLGRRSDMYLFCCSYTHNVAPKGKYIAFVSTEAETDDPEVELKPGVDLLGPVDEIFFETYDRFEPVNEPSLDNCFISNSYDATTHFESTVADVLNMYTLITGKVVDLNVDLSAASAAEE
;
A
#
# COMPACT_ATOMS: atom_id res chain seq x y z
N VAL A 1 -6.50 9.34 -19.43
CA VAL A 1 -7.14 10.51 -18.77
C VAL A 1 -7.09 11.66 -19.76
N GLU A 2 -8.22 12.32 -20.01
CA GLU A 2 -8.35 13.40 -20.99
C GLU A 2 -8.27 14.76 -20.32
N PHE A 3 -7.52 15.69 -20.92
CA PHE A 3 -7.27 17.03 -20.42
C PHE A 3 -7.74 18.08 -21.42
N ASP A 4 -8.29 19.19 -20.93
CA ASP A 4 -8.70 20.30 -21.76
C ASP A 4 -7.53 21.22 -22.14
N GLU A 5 -7.80 22.29 -22.88
CA GLU A 5 -6.79 23.27 -23.30
C GLU A 5 -6.11 23.99 -22.12
N GLU A 6 -6.74 24.02 -20.94
CA GLU A 6 -6.19 24.59 -19.70
C GLU A 6 -5.38 23.55 -18.90
N GLY A 7 -5.35 22.28 -19.33
CA GLY A 7 -4.68 21.19 -18.65
C GLY A 7 -5.48 20.59 -17.48
N LYS A 8 -6.78 20.88 -17.37
CA LYS A 8 -7.67 20.28 -16.38
C LYS A 8 -8.29 18.99 -16.90
N VAL A 9 -8.49 18.02 -16.02
CA VAL A 9 -9.19 16.79 -16.40
C VAL A 9 -10.64 17.09 -16.76
N HIS A 10 -11.11 16.51 -17.88
CA HIS A 10 -12.52 16.59 -18.29
C HIS A 10 -13.16 15.22 -18.55
N GLY A 11 -12.39 14.14 -18.49
CA GLY A 11 -12.91 12.79 -18.68
C GLY A 11 -11.85 11.69 -18.67
N VAL A 12 -12.32 10.46 -18.77
CA VAL A 12 -11.49 9.26 -18.93
C VAL A 12 -12.03 8.48 -20.12
N THR A 13 -11.17 8.18 -21.10
CA THR A 13 -11.49 7.36 -22.26
C THR A 13 -11.06 5.93 -22.04
N SER A 14 -11.95 4.98 -22.32
CA SER A 14 -11.66 3.55 -22.35
C SER A 14 -12.39 2.92 -23.53
N GLU A 15 -11.70 2.10 -24.32
CA GLU A 15 -12.27 1.39 -25.48
C GLU A 15 -13.01 2.30 -26.49
N GLY A 16 -12.55 3.55 -26.63
CA GLY A 16 -13.12 4.53 -27.57
C GLY A 16 -14.29 5.36 -27.01
N GLU A 17 -14.77 5.04 -25.80
CA GLU A 17 -15.84 5.78 -25.12
C GLU A 17 -15.27 6.66 -24.00
N THR A 18 -15.78 7.89 -23.85
CA THR A 18 -15.31 8.86 -22.85
C THR A 18 -16.37 9.14 -21.79
N ALA A 19 -16.08 8.76 -20.54
CA ALA A 19 -16.85 9.19 -19.38
C ALA A 19 -16.37 10.59 -18.92
N LYS A 20 -17.27 11.58 -18.91
CA LYS A 20 -16.95 12.95 -18.48
C LYS A 20 -16.95 13.07 -16.96
N CYS A 21 -15.97 13.79 -16.41
CA CYS A 21 -15.83 14.03 -14.97
C CYS A 21 -15.15 15.37 -14.70
N LYS A 22 -15.38 15.93 -13.50
CA LYS A 22 -14.74 17.19 -13.07
C LYS A 22 -13.44 16.98 -12.31
N LYS A 23 -13.22 15.78 -11.78
CA LYS A 23 -12.09 15.38 -10.94
C LYS A 23 -11.79 13.92 -11.23
N VAL A 24 -10.51 13.54 -11.14
CA VAL A 24 -10.07 12.14 -11.21
C VAL A 24 -9.30 11.81 -9.94
N VAL A 25 -9.61 10.66 -9.36
CA VAL A 25 -8.83 10.03 -8.30
C VAL A 25 -8.20 8.77 -8.87
N CYS A 26 -6.90 8.57 -8.69
CA CYS A 26 -6.20 7.41 -9.23
C CYS A 26 -4.92 7.11 -8.44
N ASP A 27 -4.34 5.93 -8.66
CA ASP A 27 -2.99 5.62 -8.20
C ASP A 27 -1.93 6.09 -9.22
N PRO A 28 -0.63 6.12 -8.85
CA PRO A 28 0.46 6.59 -9.70
C PRO A 28 0.55 5.98 -11.11
N SER A 29 0.07 4.75 -11.31
CA SER A 29 0.18 4.04 -12.59
C SER A 29 -0.64 4.67 -13.72
N TYR A 30 -1.71 5.41 -13.39
CA TYR A 30 -2.59 6.05 -14.37
C TYR A 30 -2.05 7.38 -14.90
N LEU A 31 -1.17 8.04 -14.14
CA LEU A 31 -0.60 9.36 -14.47
C LEU A 31 0.91 9.39 -14.19
N PRO A 32 1.71 8.55 -14.87
CA PRO A 32 3.15 8.39 -14.59
C PRO A 32 3.96 9.67 -14.81
N ASN A 33 3.45 10.62 -15.60
CA ASN A 33 4.06 11.93 -15.85
C ASN A 33 3.75 12.99 -14.78
N LYS A 34 2.89 12.66 -13.79
CA LYS A 34 2.49 13.55 -12.69
C LYS A 34 2.94 13.04 -11.32
N VAL A 35 3.83 12.05 -11.30
CA VAL A 35 4.39 11.45 -10.09
C VAL A 35 5.92 11.42 -10.17
N ARG A 36 6.57 11.29 -9.01
CA ARG A 36 8.02 11.02 -8.94
C ARG A 36 8.29 9.79 -8.08
N LYS A 37 9.33 9.04 -8.45
CA LYS A 37 9.84 7.94 -7.63
C LYS A 37 10.50 8.51 -6.38
N VAL A 38 10.13 7.99 -5.21
CA VAL A 38 10.65 8.40 -3.89
C VAL A 38 11.42 7.30 -3.18
N GLY A 39 11.30 6.06 -3.64
CA GLY A 39 12.02 4.94 -3.05
C GLY A 39 11.61 3.63 -3.70
N LYS A 40 11.95 2.54 -3.01
CA LYS A 40 11.64 1.17 -3.39
C LYS A 40 11.35 0.39 -2.11
N VAL A 41 10.44 -0.58 -2.17
CA VAL A 41 10.19 -1.53 -1.09
C VAL A 41 10.68 -2.89 -1.54
N ALA A 42 11.43 -3.55 -0.67
CA ALA A 42 11.73 -4.97 -0.78
C ALA A 42 10.70 -5.75 0.03
N ARG A 43 10.13 -6.80 -0.57
CA ARG A 43 9.19 -7.70 0.10
C ARG A 43 9.52 -9.16 -0.20
N ALA A 44 9.44 -10.00 0.83
CA ALA A 44 9.43 -11.44 0.70
C ALA A 44 8.07 -11.97 1.15
N ILE A 45 7.48 -12.86 0.35
CA ILE A 45 6.24 -13.57 0.65
C ILE A 45 6.62 -15.03 0.87
N ALA A 46 6.46 -15.53 2.09
CA ALA A 46 6.83 -16.88 2.48
C ALA A 46 5.59 -17.72 2.80
N ILE A 47 5.53 -18.92 2.24
CA ILE A 47 4.54 -19.94 2.58
C ILE A 47 5.17 -20.91 3.57
N MET A 48 4.48 -21.19 4.67
CA MET A 48 4.99 -22.07 5.72
C MET A 48 3.92 -23.07 6.18
N SER A 49 4.39 -24.16 6.82
CA SER A 49 3.55 -25.22 7.38
C SER A 49 3.47 -25.19 8.93
N HIS A 50 3.88 -24.08 9.54
CA HIS A 50 3.92 -23.92 11.00
C HIS A 50 3.80 -22.44 11.40
N PRO A 51 3.43 -22.13 12.65
CA PRO A 51 3.50 -20.75 13.16
C PRO A 51 4.94 -20.26 13.28
N ILE A 52 5.12 -18.95 13.33
CA ILE A 52 6.46 -18.37 13.50
C ILE A 52 7.04 -18.83 14.86
N PRO A 53 8.31 -19.26 14.90
CA PRO A 53 8.99 -19.58 16.15
C PRO A 53 8.87 -18.45 17.19
N ASN A 54 8.69 -18.83 18.46
CA ASN A 54 8.58 -17.89 19.59
C ASN A 54 7.37 -16.94 19.57
N THR A 55 6.32 -17.23 18.79
CA THR A 55 5.06 -16.48 18.83
C THR A 55 3.93 -17.22 19.57
N ASN A 56 4.26 -18.16 20.47
CA ASN A 56 3.30 -18.95 21.25
C ASN A 56 2.24 -19.64 20.36
N GLU A 57 2.69 -20.28 19.27
CA GLU A 57 1.84 -20.97 18.29
C GLU A 57 0.74 -20.08 17.66
N SER A 58 0.92 -18.75 17.66
CA SER A 58 -0.05 -17.80 17.11
C SER A 58 -0.38 -18.05 15.63
N HIS A 59 -1.67 -17.96 15.30
CA HIS A 59 -2.17 -18.07 13.91
C HIS A 59 -1.99 -16.80 13.06
N SER A 60 -1.57 -15.72 13.70
CA SER A 60 -1.17 -14.46 13.07
C SER A 60 -0.27 -13.68 14.01
N ALA A 61 0.67 -12.92 13.47
CA ALA A 61 1.59 -12.13 14.27
C ALA A 61 2.05 -10.88 13.50
N GLN A 62 2.40 -9.83 14.24
CA GLN A 62 3.17 -8.71 13.73
C GLN A 62 4.45 -8.61 14.54
N VAL A 63 5.57 -8.51 13.84
CA VAL A 63 6.91 -8.33 14.42
C VAL A 63 7.54 -7.13 13.73
N ILE A 64 8.10 -6.23 14.53
CA ILE A 64 8.85 -5.08 14.05
C ILE A 64 10.30 -5.31 14.43
N LEU A 65 11.21 -5.20 13.46
CA LEU A 65 12.64 -5.23 13.65
C LEU A 65 13.15 -3.78 13.50
N PRO A 66 13.41 -3.07 14.62
CA PRO A 66 13.80 -1.66 14.55
C PRO A 66 15.14 -1.51 13.85
N GLN A 67 15.26 -0.52 12.96
CA GLN A 67 16.41 -0.28 12.09
C GLN A 67 17.76 -0.28 12.82
N LYS A 68 17.81 0.25 14.05
CA LYS A 68 19.03 0.33 14.86
C LYS A 68 19.55 -1.04 15.30
N GLN A 69 18.66 -2.04 15.45
CA GLN A 69 19.06 -3.42 15.77
C GLN A 69 19.65 -4.13 14.55
N LEU A 70 19.37 -3.64 13.34
CA LEU A 70 19.81 -4.20 12.08
C LEU A 70 20.93 -3.39 11.41
N GLY A 71 21.33 -2.26 11.98
CA GLY A 71 22.27 -1.33 11.33
C GLY A 71 21.72 -0.70 10.05
N ARG A 72 20.39 -0.57 9.95
CA ARG A 72 19.66 -0.02 8.79
C ARG A 72 19.20 1.41 9.03
N ARG A 73 18.71 2.06 7.97
CA ARG A 73 18.02 3.37 7.98
C ARG A 73 16.50 3.24 8.05
N SER A 74 15.97 2.08 7.68
CA SER A 74 14.54 1.77 7.75
C SER A 74 14.26 0.55 8.61
N ASP A 75 13.12 0.56 9.29
CA ASP A 75 12.65 -0.60 10.04
C ASP A 75 12.27 -1.71 9.06
N MET A 76 12.30 -2.95 9.55
CA MET A 76 11.78 -4.11 8.83
C MET A 76 10.54 -4.61 9.55
N TYR A 77 9.51 -4.91 8.77
CA TYR A 77 8.22 -5.37 9.23
C TYR A 77 8.03 -6.81 8.82
N LEU A 78 7.51 -7.60 9.73
CA LEU A 78 7.11 -8.97 9.48
C LEU A 78 5.65 -9.12 9.91
N PHE A 79 4.78 -9.42 8.96
CA PHE A 79 3.40 -9.76 9.23
C PHE A 79 3.12 -11.19 8.82
N CYS A 80 2.40 -11.93 9.65
CA CYS A 80 1.99 -13.30 9.37
C CYS A 80 0.51 -13.46 9.63
N CYS A 81 -0.15 -14.15 8.71
CA CYS A 81 -1.51 -14.65 8.85
C CYS A 81 -1.57 -16.08 8.31
N SER A 82 -2.70 -16.74 8.51
CA SER A 82 -2.82 -18.16 8.19
C SER A 82 -4.23 -18.51 7.74
N TYR A 83 -4.48 -19.80 7.56
CA TYR A 83 -5.79 -20.35 7.26
C TYR A 83 -6.93 -19.86 8.17
N THR A 84 -6.66 -19.41 9.39
CA THR A 84 -7.70 -18.82 10.27
C THR A 84 -8.29 -17.52 9.73
N HIS A 85 -7.57 -16.84 8.84
CA HIS A 85 -8.01 -15.63 8.14
C HIS A 85 -8.52 -15.94 6.73
N ASN A 86 -8.68 -17.23 6.36
CA ASN A 86 -9.11 -17.69 5.04
C ASN A 86 -8.21 -17.24 3.86
N VAL A 87 -6.94 -16.94 4.14
CA VAL A 87 -5.96 -16.54 3.09
C VAL A 87 -5.09 -17.71 2.60
N ALA A 88 -5.14 -18.86 3.27
CA ALA A 88 -4.33 -20.03 2.96
C ALA A 88 -5.09 -21.35 3.29
N PRO A 89 -4.74 -22.48 2.66
CA PRO A 89 -5.29 -23.79 3.03
C PRO A 89 -5.01 -24.16 4.50
N LYS A 90 -5.87 -25.01 5.09
CA LYS A 90 -5.73 -25.45 6.49
C LYS A 90 -4.30 -25.97 6.78
N GLY A 91 -3.69 -25.45 7.85
CA GLY A 91 -2.33 -25.77 8.26
C GLY A 91 -1.23 -24.95 7.57
N LYS A 92 -1.59 -24.05 6.65
CA LYS A 92 -0.64 -23.14 5.98
C LYS A 92 -0.69 -21.72 6.55
N TYR A 93 0.47 -21.09 6.51
CA TYR A 93 0.74 -19.73 6.94
C TYR A 93 1.34 -18.94 5.78
N ILE A 94 1.04 -17.65 5.72
CA ILE A 94 1.63 -16.69 4.79
C ILE A 94 2.28 -15.60 5.63
N ALA A 95 3.58 -15.43 5.45
CA ALA A 95 4.35 -14.37 6.09
C ALA A 95 4.88 -13.38 5.04
N PHE A 96 4.82 -12.11 5.37
CA PHE A 96 5.35 -11.01 4.58
C PHE A 96 6.49 -10.40 5.38
N VAL A 97 7.68 -10.30 4.80
CA VAL A 97 8.81 -9.53 5.34
C VAL A 97 9.04 -8.34 4.42
N SER A 98 8.96 -7.11 4.93
CA SER A 98 9.11 -5.91 4.11
C SER A 98 9.95 -4.83 4.76
N THR A 99 10.67 -4.06 3.95
CA THR A 99 11.41 -2.86 4.37
C THR A 99 11.59 -1.92 3.19
N GLU A 100 11.88 -0.63 3.45
CA GLU A 100 12.39 0.24 2.40
C GLU A 100 13.75 -0.29 1.92
N ALA A 101 13.88 -0.48 0.61
CA ALA A 101 15.07 -1.07 0.02
C ALA A 101 16.23 -0.07 0.09
N GLU A 102 17.36 -0.52 0.64
CA GLU A 102 18.61 0.25 0.68
C GLU A 102 19.60 -0.21 -0.40
N THR A 103 19.31 -1.34 -1.04
CA THR A 103 20.06 -1.97 -2.13
C THR A 103 19.09 -2.53 -3.19
N ASP A 104 19.62 -3.20 -4.22
CA ASP A 104 18.83 -3.91 -5.22
C ASP A 104 18.77 -5.43 -4.98
N ASP A 105 19.27 -5.92 -3.84
CA ASP A 105 19.28 -7.35 -3.46
C ASP A 105 18.31 -7.60 -2.28
N PRO A 106 17.02 -7.88 -2.57
CA PRO A 106 16.02 -8.09 -1.52
C PRO A 106 16.28 -9.35 -0.68
N GLU A 107 16.94 -10.37 -1.23
CA GLU A 107 17.22 -11.61 -0.50
C GLU A 107 18.18 -11.37 0.66
N VAL A 108 19.25 -10.61 0.40
CA VAL A 108 20.23 -10.23 1.41
C VAL A 108 19.61 -9.27 2.43
N GLU A 109 18.88 -8.27 1.97
CA GLU A 109 18.29 -7.26 2.86
C GLU A 109 17.23 -7.82 3.80
N LEU A 110 16.39 -8.74 3.32
CA LEU A 110 15.28 -9.30 4.09
C LEU A 110 15.69 -10.51 4.93
N LYS A 111 16.92 -11.01 4.74
CA LYS A 111 17.44 -12.17 5.46
C LYS A 111 17.21 -12.11 6.99
N PRO A 112 17.45 -11.00 7.71
CA PRO A 112 17.20 -10.95 9.14
C PRO A 112 15.75 -11.25 9.54
N GLY A 113 14.76 -10.83 8.75
CA GLY A 113 13.36 -11.13 9.00
C GLY A 113 12.97 -12.52 8.53
N VAL A 114 13.52 -12.98 7.40
CA VAL A 114 13.31 -14.34 6.88
C VAL A 114 13.85 -15.40 7.84
N ASP A 115 15.00 -15.17 8.47
CA ASP A 115 15.59 -16.08 9.44
C ASP A 115 14.70 -16.31 10.68
N LEU A 116 13.81 -15.35 11.01
CA LEU A 116 12.84 -15.50 12.10
C LEU A 116 11.70 -16.45 11.75
N LEU A 117 11.47 -16.74 10.47
CA LEU A 117 10.34 -17.53 10.01
C LEU A 117 10.49 -19.03 10.32
N GLY A 118 11.72 -19.54 10.45
CA GLY A 118 11.99 -20.98 10.51
C GLY A 118 11.93 -21.63 9.12
N PRO A 119 11.65 -22.94 9.02
CA PRO A 119 11.50 -23.63 7.73
C PRO A 119 10.41 -23.02 6.83
N VAL A 120 10.80 -22.59 5.64
CA VAL A 120 9.89 -22.04 4.63
C VAL A 120 9.66 -23.07 3.53
N ASP A 121 8.41 -23.29 3.14
CA ASP A 121 8.05 -24.21 2.04
C ASP A 121 8.41 -23.60 0.68
N GLU A 122 8.08 -22.32 0.51
CA GLU A 122 8.32 -21.54 -0.72
C GLU A 122 8.44 -20.05 -0.37
N ILE A 123 9.32 -19.33 -1.05
CA ILE A 123 9.52 -17.89 -0.82
C ILE A 123 9.61 -17.13 -2.14
N PHE A 124 8.89 -16.00 -2.22
CA PHE A 124 8.86 -15.12 -3.38
C PHE A 124 9.42 -13.77 -2.98
N PHE A 125 10.49 -13.34 -3.63
CA PHE A 125 11.06 -12.01 -3.44
C PHE A 125 10.56 -11.07 -4.53
N GLU A 126 10.08 -9.90 -4.13
CA GLU A 126 9.67 -8.83 -5.02
C GLU A 126 10.23 -7.48 -4.55
N THR A 127 10.41 -6.58 -5.51
CA THR A 127 10.65 -5.18 -5.22
C THR A 127 9.69 -4.33 -6.03
N TYR A 128 9.13 -3.28 -5.44
CA TYR A 128 8.33 -2.31 -6.17
C TYR A 128 8.76 -0.88 -5.85
N ASP A 129 8.66 -0.02 -6.86
CA ASP A 129 8.98 1.39 -6.73
C ASP A 129 7.85 2.13 -6.01
N ARG A 130 8.20 3.08 -5.17
CA ARG A 130 7.26 3.98 -4.52
C ARG A 130 7.24 5.31 -5.22
N PHE A 131 6.05 5.82 -5.45
CA PHE A 131 5.77 7.10 -6.08
C PHE A 131 4.91 7.98 -5.19
N GLU A 132 5.09 9.29 -5.35
CA GLU A 132 4.22 10.33 -4.79
C GLU A 132 3.79 11.33 -5.89
N PRO A 133 2.62 11.97 -5.77
CA PRO A 133 2.20 13.04 -6.65
C PRO A 133 3.17 14.22 -6.65
N VAL A 134 3.40 14.80 -7.82
CA VAL A 134 4.12 16.10 -7.99
C VAL A 134 3.27 17.14 -8.70
N ASN A 135 2.02 16.82 -9.05
CA ASN A 135 1.11 17.77 -9.64
C ASN A 135 0.51 18.73 -8.59
N GLU A 136 -0.09 19.81 -9.07
CA GLU A 136 -0.93 20.71 -8.27
C GLU A 136 -2.41 20.37 -8.53
N PRO A 137 -3.11 19.64 -7.63
CA PRO A 137 -4.48 19.20 -7.88
C PRO A 137 -5.48 20.34 -8.10
N SER A 138 -5.18 21.54 -7.59
CA SER A 138 -5.98 22.75 -7.83
C SER A 138 -5.91 23.25 -9.28
N LEU A 139 -4.85 22.91 -10.02
CA LEU A 139 -4.66 23.32 -11.41
C LEU A 139 -5.22 22.29 -12.39
N ASP A 140 -5.07 20.99 -12.10
CA ASP A 140 -5.42 19.92 -13.04
C ASP A 140 -6.60 19.04 -12.63
N ASN A 141 -7.13 19.21 -11.41
CA ASN A 141 -8.19 18.39 -10.80
C ASN A 141 -7.88 16.88 -10.75
N CYS A 142 -6.61 16.51 -10.73
CA CYS A 142 -6.13 15.14 -10.56
C CYS A 142 -5.63 14.93 -9.12
N PHE A 143 -6.19 13.93 -8.44
CA PHE A 143 -5.84 13.57 -7.07
C PHE A 143 -5.21 12.18 -7.10
N ILE A 144 -3.89 12.12 -6.95
CA ILE A 144 -3.13 10.89 -7.11
C ILE A 144 -2.68 10.42 -5.72
N SER A 145 -2.91 9.15 -5.40
CA SER A 145 -2.49 8.57 -4.13
C SER A 145 -0.97 8.36 -4.08
N ASN A 146 -0.44 8.26 -2.87
CA ASN A 146 0.90 7.74 -2.64
C ASN A 146 0.95 6.23 -2.90
N SER A 147 2.13 5.71 -3.24
CA SER A 147 2.37 4.26 -3.21
C SER A 147 2.49 3.76 -1.77
N TYR A 148 1.96 2.55 -1.51
CA TYR A 148 2.09 1.89 -0.20
C TYR A 148 3.55 1.81 0.25
N ASP A 149 3.79 2.16 1.52
CA ASP A 149 5.09 2.00 2.14
C ASP A 149 5.34 0.54 2.56
N ALA A 150 6.45 0.31 3.27
CA ALA A 150 6.84 -1.02 3.72
C ALA A 150 6.14 -1.46 5.01
N THR A 151 5.33 -0.59 5.64
CA THR A 151 4.70 -0.88 6.94
C THR A 151 3.60 -1.92 6.78
N THR A 152 3.37 -2.69 7.85
CA THR A 152 2.33 -3.73 7.89
C THR A 152 1.04 -3.26 8.58
N HIS A 153 0.89 -1.95 8.74
CA HIS A 153 -0.31 -1.30 9.28
C HIS A 153 -0.71 -0.13 8.38
N PHE A 154 -1.92 0.40 8.57
CA PHE A 154 -2.52 1.33 7.62
C PHE A 154 -2.41 2.81 7.99
N GLU A 155 -1.55 3.18 8.93
CA GLU A 155 -1.54 4.56 9.46
C GLU A 155 -1.21 5.60 8.37
N SER A 156 -0.13 5.38 7.62
CA SER A 156 0.26 6.26 6.49
C SER A 156 -0.77 6.23 5.35
N THR A 157 -1.34 5.06 5.09
CA THR A 157 -2.41 4.91 4.08
C THR A 157 -3.64 5.72 4.46
N VAL A 158 -4.09 5.64 5.71
CA VAL A 158 -5.23 6.41 6.20
C VAL A 158 -4.92 7.91 6.16
N ALA A 159 -3.71 8.33 6.54
CA ALA A 159 -3.30 9.73 6.42
C ALA A 159 -3.39 10.23 4.97
N ASP A 160 -2.97 9.43 3.98
CA ASP A 160 -3.08 9.76 2.56
C ASP A 160 -4.54 9.88 2.10
N VAL A 161 -5.39 8.94 2.50
CA VAL A 161 -6.84 8.96 2.22
C VAL A 161 -7.51 10.22 2.79
N LEU A 162 -7.23 10.55 4.05
CA LEU A 162 -7.79 11.73 4.70
C LEU A 162 -7.32 13.03 4.03
N ASN A 163 -6.03 13.11 3.69
CA ASN A 163 -5.47 14.25 2.97
C ASN A 163 -6.12 14.42 1.59
N MET A 164 -6.23 13.35 0.80
CA MET A 164 -6.90 13.37 -0.50
C MET A 164 -8.36 13.80 -0.37
N TYR A 165 -9.10 13.28 0.61
CA TYR A 165 -10.47 13.71 0.85
C TYR A 165 -10.55 15.22 1.09
N THR A 166 -9.66 15.77 1.90
CA THR A 166 -9.63 17.22 2.17
C THR A 166 -9.28 18.02 0.93
N LEU A 167 -8.32 17.58 0.11
CA LEU A 167 -7.99 18.23 -1.16
C LEU A 167 -9.16 18.20 -2.15
N ILE A 168 -9.89 17.07 -2.22
CA ILE A 168 -11.03 16.89 -3.13
C ILE A 168 -12.23 17.73 -2.69
N THR A 169 -12.55 17.72 -1.39
CA THR A 169 -13.82 18.28 -0.89
C THR A 169 -13.69 19.68 -0.30
N GLY A 170 -12.47 20.11 0.03
CA GLY A 170 -12.22 21.33 0.80
C GLY A 170 -12.63 21.23 2.27
N LYS A 171 -12.93 20.02 2.78
CA LYS A 171 -13.41 19.78 4.15
C LYS A 171 -12.56 18.75 4.86
N VAL A 172 -12.41 18.90 6.18
CA VAL A 172 -11.88 17.81 7.03
C VAL A 172 -12.94 16.72 7.12
N VAL A 173 -12.51 15.44 7.10
CA VAL A 173 -13.43 14.30 7.28
C VAL A 173 -14.07 14.37 8.67
N ASP A 174 -15.39 14.35 8.71
CA ASP A 174 -16.14 14.15 9.95
C ASP A 174 -16.57 12.68 10.04
N LEU A 175 -16.00 11.97 11.01
CA LEU A 175 -16.27 10.54 11.24
C LEU A 175 -17.52 10.29 12.09
N ASN A 176 -18.22 11.34 12.53
CA ASN A 176 -19.43 11.23 13.34
C ASN A 176 -20.71 11.39 12.51
N VAL A 177 -20.60 11.54 11.19
CA VAL A 177 -21.75 11.69 10.31
C VAL A 177 -22.54 10.39 10.25
N ASP A 178 -23.84 10.47 10.55
CA ASP A 178 -24.76 9.37 10.30
C ASP A 178 -25.05 9.28 8.79
N LEU A 179 -24.47 8.25 8.16
CA LEU A 179 -24.60 7.99 6.73
C LEU A 179 -25.91 7.29 6.36
N SER A 180 -26.79 6.97 7.32
CA SER A 180 -28.08 6.33 7.02
C SER A 180 -28.92 7.14 6.02
N ALA A 181 -28.76 8.47 6.00
CA ALA A 181 -29.38 9.36 5.02
C ALA A 181 -28.69 9.36 3.64
N ALA A 182 -27.41 9.01 3.55
CA ALA A 182 -26.66 8.97 2.27
C ALA A 182 -27.00 7.71 1.45
N SER A 183 -27.39 6.62 2.11
CA SER A 183 -27.93 5.40 1.48
C SER A 183 -29.37 5.53 0.98
N ALA A 184 -30.04 6.65 1.24
CA ALA A 184 -31.43 6.89 0.89
C ALA A 184 -31.61 7.81 -0.35
N ALA A 185 -30.56 8.01 -1.15
CA ALA A 185 -30.73 8.64 -2.47
C ALA A 185 -31.56 7.71 -3.37
N GLU A 186 -32.79 8.15 -3.61
CA GLU A 186 -33.90 7.45 -4.26
C GLU A 186 -33.57 6.92 -5.67
N GLU A 187 -34.19 5.78 -5.98
CA GLU A 187 -34.43 5.24 -7.34
C GLU A 187 -35.02 6.28 -8.30
#